data_AF-A0A5S9Q872-F1
#
_entry.id   AF-A0A5S9Q872-F1
#
_cell.length_a   1.000
_cell.length_b   1.000
_cell.length_c   1.000
_cell.angle_alpha   90.00
_cell.angle_beta   90.00
_cell.angle_gamma   90.00
#
_symmetry.space_group_name_H-M   'P 1'
#
loop_
_entity.id
_entity.type
_entity.pdbx_description
1 polymer ?
#
loop_
_entity_poly.entity_id
_entity_poly.type
_entity_poly.pdbx_seq_one_letter_code
_entity_poly.pdbx_strand_id
1 'polypeptide(L)'
;MDNGNLIDGCDYPEHEDCLLGDEKGLRNLIEACEKALEEGECFTDNLGEYSGVKRLNSSWFDQEYNQESSIKDKVILYTIVTVVGGLLLIGVKTVVQWLI
;
A
#
# COMPACT_ATOMS: atom_id res chain seq x y z
N MET A 1 5.86 -12.17 27.74
CA MET A 1 6.88 -11.11 27.74
C MET A 1 6.39 -10.08 26.74
N ASP A 2 6.41 -8.80 27.09
CA ASP A 2 5.96 -7.75 26.17
C ASP A 2 6.96 -7.67 25.00
N ASN A 3 6.51 -7.96 23.78
CA ASN A 3 7.40 -8.03 22.62
C ASN A 3 7.69 -6.63 22.02
N GLY A 4 7.15 -5.56 22.60
CA GLY A 4 7.18 -4.23 21.99
C GLY A 4 6.19 -4.14 20.83
N ASN A 5 5.71 -2.93 20.54
CA ASN A 5 4.75 -2.69 19.47
C ASN A 5 5.46 -2.17 18.22
N LEU A 6 5.13 -2.75 17.07
CA LEU A 6 5.57 -2.31 15.75
C LEU A 6 4.42 -2.54 14.76
N ILE A 7 3.96 -1.48 14.10
CA ILE A 7 2.79 -1.48 13.21
C ILE A 7 3.03 -0.57 11.98
N ASP A 8 2.31 -0.84 10.89
CA ASP A 8 2.18 0.07 9.76
C ASP A 8 1.33 1.29 10.13
N GLY A 9 1.80 2.49 9.78
CA GLY A 9 1.07 3.75 9.95
C GLY A 9 0.02 4.01 8.88
N CYS A 10 -0.15 3.14 7.88
CA CYS A 10 -1.10 3.32 6.78
C CYS A 10 -2.56 3.55 7.21
N ASP A 11 -2.97 3.02 8.37
CA ASP A 11 -4.30 3.21 8.94
C ASP A 11 -4.48 4.57 9.67
N TYR A 12 -3.39 5.34 9.83
CA TYR A 12 -3.34 6.59 10.59
C TYR A 12 -2.94 7.75 9.68
N PRO A 13 -3.87 8.66 9.30
CA PRO A 13 -3.59 9.73 8.33
C PRO A 13 -2.41 10.65 8.67
N GLU A 14 -2.11 10.82 9.96
CA GLU A 14 -1.00 11.63 10.46
C GLU A 14 0.36 10.91 10.44
N HIS A 15 0.34 9.61 10.14
CA HIS A 15 1.48 8.69 10.14
C HIS A 15 1.52 7.82 8.88
N GLU A 16 0.82 8.24 7.82
CA GLU A 16 0.87 7.58 6.51
C GLU A 16 2.34 7.46 6.06
N ASP A 17 2.66 6.36 5.40
CA ASP A 17 4.01 6.01 4.94
C ASP A 17 5.09 5.87 6.06
N CYS A 18 4.69 5.81 7.34
CA CYS A 18 5.60 5.62 8.46
C CYS A 18 5.42 4.25 9.13
N LEU A 19 6.53 3.60 9.47
CA LEU A 19 6.53 2.47 10.39
C LEU A 19 6.52 3.00 11.84
N LEU A 20 5.51 2.61 12.61
CA LEU A 20 5.31 3.09 13.97
C LEU A 20 5.70 2.02 14.98
N GLY A 21 6.39 2.41 16.04
CA GLY A 21 6.69 1.50 17.14
C GLY A 21 7.03 2.22 18.44
N ASP A 22 6.89 1.51 19.55
CA ASP A 22 7.43 1.98 20.82
C ASP A 22 8.96 1.78 20.87
N GLU A 23 9.63 2.31 21.90
CA GLU A 23 11.08 2.20 22.01
C GLU A 23 11.57 0.74 21.91
N LYS A 24 10.81 -0.21 22.47
CA LYS A 24 11.19 -1.62 22.47
C LYS A 24 11.01 -2.24 21.09
N GLY A 25 9.88 -1.99 20.43
CA GLY A 25 9.61 -2.47 19.07
C GLY A 25 10.63 -1.93 18.06
N LEU A 26 10.97 -0.64 18.17
CA LEU A 26 12.01 -0.03 17.31
C LEU A 26 13.41 -0.60 17.59
N ARG A 27 13.75 -0.90 18.84
CA ARG A 27 15.02 -1.59 19.16
C ARG A 27 15.07 -3.01 18.58
N ASN A 28 13.96 -3.75 18.66
CA ASN A 28 13.88 -5.09 18.07
C ASN A 28 14.00 -5.03 16.53
N LEU A 29 13.43 -4.01 15.90
CA LEU A 29 13.57 -3.78 14.46
C LEU A 29 15.04 -3.53 14.08
N ILE A 30 15.76 -2.72 14.86
CA ILE A 30 17.19 -2.48 14.62
C ILE A 30 17.96 -3.81 14.65
N GLU A 31 17.77 -4.62 15.69
CA GLU A 31 18.44 -5.92 15.80
C GLU A 31 18.08 -6.88 14.66
N ALA A 32 16.82 -6.89 14.22
CA ALA A 32 16.37 -7.71 13.10
C ALA A 32 16.99 -7.26 11.77
N CYS A 33 17.10 -5.95 11.56
CA CYS A 33 17.78 -5.37 10.40
C CYS A 33 19.26 -5.72 10.37
N GLU A 34 19.96 -5.60 11.51
CA GLU A 34 21.37 -5.99 11.62
C GLU A 34 21.57 -7.46 11.24
N LYS A 35 20.77 -8.37 11.80
CA LYS A 35 20.82 -9.78 11.43
C LYS A 35 20.49 -10.03 9.96
N ALA A 36 19.48 -9.39 9.41
CA ALA A 36 19.12 -9.54 7.99
C ALA A 36 20.22 -9.02 7.06
N LEU A 37 21.01 -8.01 7.49
CA LEU A 37 22.17 -7.53 6.73
C LEU A 37 23.30 -8.55 6.70
N GLU A 38 23.51 -9.29 7.79
CA GLU A 38 24.53 -10.33 7.92
C GLU A 38 24.12 -11.65 7.23
N GLU A 39 22.93 -12.16 7.55
CA GLU A 39 22.46 -13.49 7.17
C GLU A 39 21.60 -13.49 5.90
N GLY A 40 21.11 -12.31 5.48
CA GLY A 40 20.21 -12.12 4.35
C GLY A 40 18.74 -12.03 4.75
N GLU A 41 18.34 -12.64 5.86
CA GLU A 41 16.99 -12.54 6.42
C GLU A 41 16.99 -12.82 7.93
N CYS A 42 16.01 -12.26 8.65
CA CYS A 42 15.79 -12.52 10.06
C CYS A 42 14.28 -12.66 10.31
N PHE A 43 13.86 -13.83 10.81
CA PHE A 43 12.49 -14.07 11.25
C PHE A 43 12.42 -14.09 12.77
N THR A 44 11.43 -13.40 13.33
CA THR A 44 11.28 -13.27 14.78
C THR A 44 9.86 -12.85 15.14
N ASP A 45 9.36 -13.32 16.28
CA ASP A 45 8.04 -12.98 16.81
C ASP A 45 8.05 -11.64 17.59
N ASN A 46 9.18 -10.93 17.58
CA ASN A 46 9.42 -9.70 18.34
C ASN A 46 9.22 -8.42 17.51
N LEU A 47 8.59 -8.51 16.34
CA LEU A 47 8.34 -7.38 15.43
C LEU A 47 6.84 -7.05 15.30
N GLY A 48 6.05 -7.29 16.35
CA GLY A 48 4.62 -6.99 16.32
C GLY A 48 3.88 -7.82 15.27
N GLU A 49 3.32 -7.14 14.26
CA GLU A 49 2.58 -7.79 13.16
C GLU A 49 3.49 -8.35 12.05
N TYR A 50 4.76 -7.98 12.04
CA TYR A 50 5.70 -8.40 11.01
C TYR A 50 6.35 -9.74 11.35
N SER A 51 6.48 -10.62 10.35
CA SER A 51 7.11 -11.94 10.53
C SER A 51 8.66 -11.88 10.49
N GLY A 52 9.25 -10.81 9.96
CA GLY A 52 10.69 -10.69 9.81
C GLY A 52 11.15 -9.58 8.87
N VAL A 53 12.46 -9.45 8.74
CA VAL A 53 13.15 -8.50 7.85
C VAL A 53 14.01 -9.28 6.85
N LYS A 54 13.99 -8.89 5.57
CA LYS A 54 14.79 -9.52 4.52
C LYS A 54 15.63 -8.49 3.80
N ARG A 55 16.91 -8.82 3.56
CA ARG A 55 17.77 -8.03 2.70
C ARG A 55 17.59 -8.48 1.26
N LEU A 56 17.02 -7.61 0.44
CA LEU A 56 16.90 -7.80 -1.00
C LEU A 56 18.01 -7.04 -1.74
N ASN A 57 18.34 -7.49 -2.95
CA ASN A 57 19.28 -6.78 -3.81
C ASN A 57 18.63 -5.48 -4.33
N SER A 58 19.42 -4.44 -4.59
CA SER A 58 18.94 -3.16 -5.13
C SER A 58 18.10 -3.33 -6.41
N SER A 59 18.45 -4.29 -7.26
CA SER A 59 17.70 -4.62 -8.49
C SER A 59 16.24 -5.05 -8.25
N TRP A 60 15.89 -5.50 -7.05
CA TRP A 60 14.51 -5.84 -6.69
C TRP A 60 13.63 -4.58 -6.62
N PHE A 61 14.18 -3.46 -6.15
CA PHE A 61 13.46 -2.19 -6.00
C PHE A 61 13.35 -1.41 -7.32
N ASP A 62 14.24 -1.66 -8.29
CA ASP A 62 14.18 -1.06 -9.63
C ASP A 62 12.95 -1.53 -10.44
N GLN A 63 12.36 -2.69 -10.08
CA GLN A 63 11.12 -3.17 -10.71
C GLN A 63 9.88 -2.42 -10.20
N GLU A 64 9.87 -1.96 -8.95
CA GLU A 64 8.73 -1.25 -8.35
C GLU A 64 8.72 0.24 -8.69
N TYR A 65 9.86 0.87 -8.95
CA TYR A 65 9.90 2.26 -9.46
C TYR A 65 9.32 2.40 -10.89
N ASN A 66 9.08 1.28 -11.58
CA ASN A 66 8.35 1.24 -12.85
C ASN A 66 6.85 0.92 -12.70
N GLN A 67 6.34 0.70 -11.47
CA GLN A 67 4.94 0.93 -11.16
C GLN A 67 4.73 2.43 -10.90
N GLU A 68 5.08 3.28 -11.87
CA GLU A 68 4.25 4.46 -12.10
C GLU A 68 2.83 3.93 -12.17
N SER A 69 1.97 4.34 -11.23
CA SER A 69 0.53 4.07 -11.28
C SER A 69 0.09 4.29 -12.72
N SER A 70 -0.11 3.20 -13.45
CA SER A 70 -0.01 3.20 -14.90
C SER A 70 -1.01 4.23 -15.41
N ILE A 71 -0.56 5.24 -16.15
CA ILE A 71 -1.45 6.23 -16.77
C ILE A 71 -2.64 5.53 -17.45
N LYS A 72 -2.45 4.29 -17.92
CA LYS A 72 -3.47 3.40 -18.45
C LYS A 72 -4.62 3.11 -17.49
N ASP A 73 -4.38 2.85 -16.21
CA ASP A 73 -5.44 2.51 -15.24
C ASP A 73 -6.32 3.72 -14.92
N LYS A 74 -5.71 4.91 -14.81
CA LYS A 74 -6.45 6.18 -14.67
C LYS A 74 -7.26 6.49 -15.93
N VAL A 75 -6.73 6.22 -17.12
CA VAL A 75 -7.44 6.40 -18.40
C VAL A 75 -8.61 5.41 -18.53
N ILE A 76 -8.44 4.16 -18.13
CA ILE A 76 -9.51 3.14 -18.15
C ILE A 76 -10.65 3.56 -17.22
N LEU A 77 -10.34 3.96 -15.99
CA LEU A 77 -11.35 4.41 -15.03
C LEU A 77 -12.12 5.64 -15.56
N TYR A 78 -11.42 6.66 -16.08
CA TYR A 78 -12.04 7.85 -16.64
C TYR A 78 -12.95 7.52 -17.83
N THR A 79 -12.53 6.59 -18.69
CA THR A 79 -13.31 6.14 -19.84
C THR A 79 -14.60 5.45 -19.38
N ILE A 80 -14.53 4.55 -18.39
CA ILE A 80 -15.71 3.86 -17.84
C ILE A 80 -16.71 4.86 -17.27
N VAL A 81 -16.23 5.80 -16.43
CA VAL A 81 -17.10 6.84 -15.82
C VAL A 81 -17.80 7.67 -16.89
N THR A 82 -17.07 8.07 -17.94
CA THR A 82 -17.62 8.88 -19.03
C THR A 82 -18.68 8.12 -19.83
N VAL A 83 -18.44 6.84 -20.14
CA VAL A 83 -19.40 6.00 -20.87
C VAL A 83 -20.68 5.77 -20.06
N VAL A 84 -20.54 5.41 -18.78
CA VAL A 84 -21.70 5.19 -17.90
C VAL A 84 -22.50 6.47 -17.72
N GLY A 85 -21.83 7.61 -17.49
CA GLY A 85 -22.48 8.91 -17.40
C GLY A 85 -23.24 9.28 -18.68
N GLY A 86 -22.65 9.04 -19.85
CA GLY A 86 -23.30 9.27 -21.14
C GLY A 86 -24.56 8.42 -21.34
N LEU A 87 -24.51 7.13 -20.98
CA LEU A 87 -25.67 6.24 -21.07
C LEU A 87 -26.81 6.68 -20.16
N LEU A 88 -26.50 7.15 -18.95
CA LEU A 88 -27.51 7.70 -18.03
C LEU A 88 -28.20 8.93 -18.62
N LEU A 89 -27.44 9.86 -19.22
CA LEU A 89 -28.01 11.05 -19.86
C LEU A 89 -28.92 10.69 -21.05
N ILE A 90 -28.53 9.71 -21.88
CA ILE A 90 -29.36 9.22 -22.98
C ILE A 90 -30.64 8.56 -22.46
N GLY A 91 -30.53 7.75 -21.39
CA GLY A 91 -31.67 7.11 -20.74
C GLY A 91 -32.67 8.14 -20.23
N VAL A 92 -32.21 9.16 -19.51
CA VAL A 92 -33.04 10.25 -19.00
C VAL A 92 -33.72 11.02 -20.14
N LYS A 93 -32.96 11.36 -21.19
CA LYS A 93 -33.52 12.05 -22.37
C LYS A 93 -34.63 11.24 -23.02
N THR A 94 -34.43 9.93 -23.16
CA THR A 94 -35.42 9.03 -23.77
C THR A 94 -36.71 9.00 -22.95
N VAL A 95 -36.61 8.87 -21.61
CA VAL A 95 -37.79 8.86 -20.73
C VAL A 95 -38.53 10.21 -20.77
N VAL A 96 -37.80 11.33 -20.75
CA VAL A 96 -38.42 12.67 -20.82
C VAL A 96 -39.14 12.88 -22.15
N GLN A 97 -38.59 12.41 -23.28
CA GLN A 97 -39.25 12.48 -24.58
C GLN A 97 -40.54 11.65 -24.67
N TRP A 98 -40.73 10.64 -23.82
CA TRP A 98 -41.97 9.88 -23.75
C TRP A 98 -43.03 10.52 -22.84
N LEU A 99 -42.61 11.41 -21.94
CA LEU A 99 -43.49 12.11 -21.00
C LEU A 99 -44.01 13.46 -21.53
N ILE A 100 -43.41 13.97 -22.60
CA ILE A 100 -43.82 15.18 -23.34
C ILE A 100 -44.58 14.74 -24.60
#